data_AF-A0A835PY66-F1
#
_entry.id   AF-A0A835PY66-F1
#
_cell.length_a   1.000
_cell.length_b   1.000
_cell.length_c   1.000
_cell.angle_alpha   90.00
_cell.angle_beta   90.00
_cell.angle_gamma   90.00
#
_symmetry.space_group_name_H-M   'P 1'
#
loop_
_entity.id
_entity.type
_entity.pdbx_description
1 polymer ?
#
loop_
_entity_poly.entity_id
_entity_poly.type
_entity_poly.pdbx_seq_one_letter_code
_entity_poly.pdbx_strand_id
1 'polypeptide(L)'
;MIAGYARHGFGDKALEVFDLMRKAGTKPDEVTMVGVLSACSHTGLVNKGIDFFHSMHQDFGLKPRAEHYTCLIDLLGRAGRLAEAKSLMKDLPFQPDATMWGALLGASRIHHDTDLGKKSAEKIFELEPDNAGMYVLLSNLYASSGSWAEVGKLRVMMRDKGVKKVPGFSWIEVNNKVHNFSVGDTVHPEKAKIYAFLEELDLKMKKAGYVPSTKLVLHDVEEEEKEHMLKYHSEKLAVAYGILNMTPTRPIRVIKNLRVCEDCHNAIKCISLIENRLIILRDSNRFHHFRGGSCSCRDYW
;
A
#
# COMPACT_ATOMS: atom_id res chain seq x y z
N MET A 1 -20.65 -4.95 -1.48
CA MET A 1 -20.56 -3.57 -0.94
C MET A 1 -19.52 -3.43 0.17
N ILE A 2 -19.55 -4.25 1.23
CA ILE A 2 -18.59 -4.25 2.36
C ILE A 2 -17.13 -4.27 1.89
N ALA A 3 -16.73 -5.29 1.12
CA ALA A 3 -15.37 -5.41 0.57
C ALA A 3 -14.97 -4.21 -0.32
N GLY A 4 -15.95 -3.59 -1.00
CA GLY A 4 -15.73 -2.37 -1.77
C GLY A 4 -15.30 -1.20 -0.88
N TYR A 5 -16.03 -0.93 0.21
CA TYR A 5 -15.64 0.09 1.17
C TYR A 5 -14.29 -0.21 1.84
N ALA A 6 -14.03 -1.47 2.19
CA ALA A 6 -12.74 -1.91 2.75
C ALA A 6 -11.55 -1.61 1.83
N ARG A 7 -11.67 -1.93 0.53
CA ARG A 7 -10.63 -1.62 -0.47
C ARG A 7 -10.46 -0.12 -0.73
N HIS A 8 -11.40 0.72 -0.31
CA HIS A 8 -11.33 2.17 -0.48
C HIS A 8 -10.89 2.91 0.79
N GLY A 9 -10.49 2.18 1.84
CA GLY A 9 -10.11 2.74 3.13
C GLY A 9 -11.30 3.20 3.98
N PHE A 10 -12.53 2.94 3.55
CA PHE A 10 -13.74 3.35 4.29
C PHE A 10 -14.18 2.27 5.27
N GLY A 11 -13.30 1.90 6.21
CA GLY A 11 -13.51 0.81 7.16
C GLY A 11 -14.81 0.95 7.96
N ASP A 12 -15.08 2.11 8.53
CA ASP A 12 -16.31 2.34 9.31
C ASP A 12 -17.58 2.20 8.46
N LYS A 13 -17.56 2.65 7.19
CA LYS A 13 -18.70 2.44 6.28
C LYS A 13 -18.89 0.97 5.93
N ALA A 14 -17.80 0.22 5.81
CA ALA A 14 -17.89 -1.22 5.58
C ALA A 14 -18.58 -1.92 6.77
N LEU A 15 -18.25 -1.51 8.00
CA LEU A 15 -18.88 -2.04 9.22
C LEU A 15 -20.34 -1.59 9.36
N GLU A 16 -20.67 -0.35 9.01
CA GLU A 16 -22.06 0.14 8.97
C GLU A 16 -22.93 -0.70 8.02
N VAL A 17 -22.41 -1.02 6.83
CA VAL A 17 -23.12 -1.89 5.87
C VAL A 17 -23.26 -3.31 6.41
N PHE A 18 -22.24 -3.83 7.10
CA PHE A 18 -22.33 -5.13 7.76
C PHE A 18 -23.42 -5.16 8.84
N ASP A 19 -23.52 -4.11 9.65
CA ASP A 19 -24.58 -3.99 10.66
C ASP A 19 -25.98 -3.87 10.03
N LEU A 20 -26.11 -3.14 8.91
CA LEU A 20 -27.36 -3.07 8.16
C LEU A 20 -27.76 -4.43 7.59
N MET A 21 -26.81 -5.20 7.05
CA MET A 21 -27.05 -6.57 6.57
C MET A 21 -27.60 -7.46 7.68
N ARG A 22 -27.01 -7.40 8.88
CA ARG A 22 -27.47 -8.15 10.06
C ARG A 22 -28.86 -7.73 10.50
N LYS A 23 -29.13 -6.41 10.58
CA LYS A 23 -30.44 -5.86 10.96
C LYS A 23 -31.54 -6.23 9.97
N ALA A 24 -31.20 -6.41 8.68
CA ALA A 24 -32.10 -6.90 7.66
C ALA A 24 -32.33 -8.42 7.71
N GLY A 25 -31.79 -9.13 8.71
CA GLY A 25 -31.94 -10.58 8.87
C GLY A 25 -31.08 -11.39 7.89
N THR A 26 -30.19 -10.75 7.14
CA THR A 26 -29.29 -11.44 6.20
C THR A 26 -28.08 -11.96 6.96
N LYS A 27 -27.82 -13.27 6.86
CA LYS A 27 -26.69 -13.91 7.54
C LYS A 27 -25.39 -13.68 6.78
N PRO A 28 -24.28 -13.33 7.46
CA PRO A 28 -22.98 -13.27 6.82
C PRO A 28 -22.48 -14.67 6.45
N ASP A 29 -21.68 -14.73 5.40
CA ASP A 29 -20.92 -15.90 4.98
C ASP A 29 -19.40 -15.64 5.13
N GLU A 30 -18.58 -16.63 4.77
CA GLU A 30 -17.12 -16.52 4.81
C GLU A 30 -16.60 -15.33 4.00
N VAL A 31 -17.18 -15.06 2.83
CA VAL A 31 -16.75 -13.95 1.97
C VAL A 31 -17.07 -12.60 2.61
N THR A 32 -18.23 -12.49 3.25
CA THR A 32 -18.63 -11.32 4.02
C THR A 32 -17.64 -11.05 5.15
N MET A 33 -17.25 -12.09 5.89
CA MET A 33 -16.30 -11.98 6.99
C MET A 33 -14.90 -11.58 6.53
N VAL A 34 -14.42 -12.07 5.38
CA VAL A 34 -13.18 -11.56 4.77
C VAL A 34 -13.28 -10.05 4.50
N GLY A 35 -14.42 -9.57 3.98
CA GLY A 35 -14.66 -8.15 3.76
C GLY A 35 -14.62 -7.32 5.03
N VAL A 36 -15.23 -7.81 6.12
CA VAL A 36 -15.24 -7.17 7.44
C VAL A 36 -13.84 -7.13 8.05
N LEU A 37 -13.11 -8.26 8.07
CA LEU A 37 -11.76 -8.33 8.62
C LEU A 37 -10.77 -7.49 7.80
N SER A 38 -10.91 -7.47 6.47
CA SER A 38 -10.12 -6.59 5.59
C SER A 38 -10.39 -5.12 5.90
N ALA A 39 -11.65 -4.74 6.16
CA ALA A 39 -11.98 -3.38 6.57
C ALA A 39 -11.25 -3.00 7.87
N CYS A 40 -11.28 -3.88 8.87
CA CYS A 40 -10.56 -3.68 10.12
C CYS A 40 -9.05 -3.56 9.90
N SER A 41 -8.45 -4.48 9.11
CA SER A 41 -7.01 -4.45 8.79
C SER A 41 -6.60 -3.17 8.07
N HIS A 42 -7.42 -2.67 7.16
CA HIS A 42 -7.06 -1.49 6.35
C HIS A 42 -7.30 -0.15 7.05
N THR A 43 -7.94 -0.14 8.22
CA THR A 43 -8.21 1.08 8.99
C THR A 43 -7.80 0.99 10.45
N GLY A 44 -7.01 -0.02 10.83
CA GLY A 44 -6.44 -0.15 12.18
C GLY A 44 -7.45 -0.42 13.28
N LEU A 45 -8.61 -1.02 12.96
CA LEU A 45 -9.63 -1.36 13.95
C LEU A 45 -9.31 -2.70 14.62
N VAL A 46 -8.18 -2.75 15.35
CA VAL A 46 -7.58 -3.99 15.87
C VAL A 46 -8.54 -4.78 16.75
N ASN A 47 -9.11 -4.14 17.79
CA ASN A 47 -10.01 -4.84 18.72
C ASN A 47 -11.25 -5.37 18.00
N LYS A 48 -11.90 -4.55 17.18
CA LYS A 48 -13.05 -4.99 16.38
C LYS A 48 -12.71 -6.16 15.45
N GLY A 49 -11.53 -6.14 14.82
CA GLY A 49 -11.12 -7.24 13.94
C GLY A 49 -10.93 -8.55 14.68
N ILE A 50 -10.38 -8.52 15.90
CA ILE A 50 -10.27 -9.68 16.78
C ILE A 50 -11.66 -10.17 17.20
N ASP A 51 -12.53 -9.27 17.64
CA ASP A 51 -13.90 -9.59 18.05
C ASP A 51 -14.68 -10.25 16.89
N PHE A 52 -14.58 -9.69 15.68
CA PHE A 52 -15.23 -10.24 14.49
C PHE A 52 -14.65 -11.60 14.08
N PHE A 53 -13.36 -11.83 14.27
CA PHE A 53 -12.76 -13.12 13.99
C PHE A 53 -13.32 -14.21 14.93
N HIS A 54 -13.45 -13.91 16.22
CA HIS A 54 -14.01 -14.85 17.20
C HIS A 54 -15.53 -15.06 17.01
N SER A 55 -16.27 -14.00 16.67
CA SER A 55 -17.71 -14.08 16.44
C SER A 55 -18.08 -14.93 15.21
N MET A 56 -17.15 -15.16 14.27
CA MET A 56 -17.37 -16.10 13.16
C MET A 56 -17.91 -17.43 13.65
N HIS A 57 -17.24 -18.04 14.62
CA HIS A 57 -17.65 -19.34 15.14
C HIS A 57 -18.78 -19.19 16.17
N GLN A 58 -18.66 -18.23 17.08
CA GLN A 58 -19.57 -18.07 18.23
C GLN A 58 -20.97 -17.63 17.83
N ASP A 59 -21.08 -16.67 16.91
CA ASP A 59 -22.34 -16.00 16.56
C ASP A 59 -22.91 -16.49 15.22
N PHE A 60 -22.04 -16.88 14.29
CA PHE A 60 -22.43 -17.21 12.91
C PHE A 60 -22.24 -18.68 12.54
N GLY A 61 -21.59 -19.48 13.38
CA GLY A 61 -21.29 -20.89 13.08
C GLY A 61 -20.33 -21.09 11.90
N LEU A 62 -19.59 -20.05 11.52
CA LEU A 62 -18.63 -20.06 10.42
C LEU A 62 -17.27 -20.53 10.93
N LYS A 63 -16.63 -21.46 10.20
CA LYS A 63 -15.27 -21.89 10.49
C LYS A 63 -14.26 -20.97 9.79
N PRO A 64 -13.32 -20.33 10.50
CA PRO A 64 -12.27 -19.55 9.86
C PRO A 64 -11.45 -20.36 8.85
N ARG A 65 -11.19 -19.74 7.70
CA ARG A 65 -10.35 -20.26 6.59
C ARG A 65 -9.10 -19.41 6.40
N ALA A 66 -8.20 -19.84 5.52
CA ALA A 66 -6.93 -19.18 5.21
C ALA A 66 -7.05 -17.65 5.02
N GLU A 67 -8.07 -17.19 4.31
CA GLU A 67 -8.26 -15.76 4.02
C GLU A 67 -8.57 -14.94 5.28
N HIS A 68 -9.28 -15.53 6.25
CA HIS A 68 -9.63 -14.88 7.51
C HIS A 68 -8.41 -14.76 8.43
N TYR A 69 -7.63 -15.84 8.54
CA TYR A 69 -6.37 -15.82 9.28
C TYR A 69 -5.39 -14.83 8.66
N THR A 70 -5.29 -14.79 7.33
CA THR A 70 -4.46 -13.80 6.62
C THR A 70 -4.85 -12.38 6.99
N CYS A 71 -6.15 -12.05 6.99
CA CYS A 71 -6.63 -10.72 7.39
C CYS A 71 -6.26 -10.39 8.84
N LEU A 72 -6.39 -11.35 9.76
CA LEU A 72 -6.06 -11.15 11.18
C LEU A 72 -4.56 -11.01 11.41
N ILE A 73 -3.72 -11.80 10.72
CA ILE A 73 -2.26 -11.69 10.74
C ILE A 73 -1.81 -10.34 10.20
N ASP A 74 -2.38 -9.88 9.08
CA ASP A 74 -2.09 -8.56 8.50
C ASP A 74 -2.50 -7.43 9.45
N LEU A 75 -3.66 -7.53 10.11
CA LEU A 75 -4.13 -6.57 11.10
C LEU A 75 -3.20 -6.49 12.32
N LEU A 76 -2.87 -7.63 12.93
CA LEU A 76 -1.98 -7.70 14.09
C LEU A 76 -0.56 -7.23 13.73
N GLY A 77 -0.06 -7.66 12.57
CA GLY A 77 1.25 -7.29 12.06
C GLY A 77 1.40 -5.79 11.85
N ARG A 78 0.44 -5.15 11.18
CA ARG A 78 0.42 -3.69 11.00
C ARG A 78 0.35 -2.94 12.32
N ALA A 79 -0.39 -3.47 13.30
CA ALA A 79 -0.53 -2.88 14.62
C ALA A 79 0.72 -3.04 15.51
N GLY A 80 1.77 -3.72 15.05
CA GLY A 80 2.98 -3.97 15.85
C GLY A 80 2.83 -5.11 16.86
N ARG A 81 1.69 -5.82 16.85
CA ARG A 81 1.42 -7.00 17.67
C ARG A 81 2.09 -8.24 17.06
N LEU A 82 3.38 -8.12 16.73
CA LEU A 82 4.14 -9.14 16.00
C LEU A 82 4.21 -10.47 16.75
N ALA A 83 4.29 -10.44 18.08
CA ALA A 83 4.31 -11.65 18.89
C ALA A 83 3.01 -12.47 18.72
N GLU A 84 1.87 -11.78 18.70
CA GLU A 84 0.56 -12.41 18.51
C GLU A 84 0.36 -12.89 17.08
N ALA A 85 0.79 -12.10 16.09
CA ALA A 85 0.79 -12.55 14.70
C ALA A 85 1.66 -13.80 14.49
N LYS A 86 2.83 -13.88 15.16
CA LYS A 86 3.70 -15.06 15.16
C LYS A 86 3.04 -16.26 15.87
N SER A 87 2.34 -16.04 17.00
CA SER A 87 1.61 -17.12 17.67
C SER A 87 0.51 -17.67 16.77
N LEU A 88 -0.31 -16.78 16.19
CA LEU A 88 -1.41 -17.15 15.31
C LEU A 88 -0.92 -17.98 14.11
N MET A 89 0.24 -17.65 13.54
CA MET A 89 0.88 -18.41 12.48
C MET A 89 1.31 -19.83 12.90
N LYS A 90 1.73 -20.01 14.16
CA LYS A 90 2.10 -21.34 14.70
C LYS A 90 0.88 -22.18 15.00
N ASP A 91 -0.21 -21.54 15.43
CA ASP A 91 -1.45 -22.19 15.86
C ASP A 91 -2.42 -22.43 14.69
N LEU A 92 -1.98 -22.23 13.43
CA LEU A 92 -2.80 -22.45 12.26
C LEU A 92 -3.21 -23.93 12.12
N PRO A 93 -4.46 -24.23 11.74
CA PRO A 93 -4.91 -25.60 11.51
C PRO A 93 -4.46 -26.16 10.14
N PHE A 94 -3.63 -25.42 9.40
CA PHE A 94 -3.12 -25.76 8.06
C PHE A 94 -1.75 -25.11 7.85
N GLN A 95 -1.06 -25.48 6.78
CA GLN A 95 0.22 -24.86 6.41
C GLN A 95 0.00 -23.41 5.93
N PRO A 96 0.74 -22.41 6.47
CA PRO A 96 0.60 -21.04 6.04
C PRO A 96 1.04 -20.85 4.59
N ASP A 97 0.24 -20.11 3.82
CA ASP A 97 0.52 -19.78 2.43
C ASP A 97 1.42 -18.54 2.28
N ALA A 98 1.81 -18.24 1.04
CA ALA A 98 2.68 -17.10 0.73
C ALA A 98 2.04 -15.74 1.11
N THR A 99 0.72 -15.64 1.14
CA THR A 99 0.02 -14.40 1.50
C THR A 99 0.16 -14.12 3.00
N MET A 100 0.06 -15.14 3.84
CA MET A 100 0.27 -15.03 5.29
C MET A 100 1.71 -14.65 5.64
N TRP A 101 2.69 -15.30 5.00
CA TRP A 101 4.09 -14.92 5.15
C TRP A 101 4.35 -13.51 4.60
N GLY A 102 3.69 -13.14 3.50
CA GLY A 102 3.74 -11.79 2.92
C GLY A 102 3.22 -10.72 3.88
N ALA A 103 2.17 -11.02 4.64
CA ALA A 103 1.66 -10.15 5.69
C ALA A 103 2.70 -9.92 6.80
N LEU A 104 3.36 -10.98 7.27
CA LEU A 104 4.46 -10.86 8.25
C LEU A 104 5.67 -10.11 7.70
N LEU A 105 6.09 -10.39 6.46
CA LEU A 105 7.19 -9.65 5.82
C LEU A 105 6.86 -8.15 5.68
N GLY A 106 5.61 -7.83 5.30
CA GLY A 106 5.11 -6.47 5.26
C GLY A 106 5.16 -5.78 6.62
N ALA A 107 4.74 -6.48 7.67
CA ALA A 107 4.80 -6.00 9.05
C ALA A 107 6.24 -5.82 9.56
N SER A 108 7.14 -6.75 9.23
CA SER A 108 8.58 -6.65 9.51
C SER A 108 9.21 -5.40 8.92
N ARG A 109 8.80 -4.99 7.71
CA ARG A 109 9.24 -3.73 7.13
C ARG A 109 8.75 -2.52 7.92
N ILE A 110 7.48 -2.53 8.34
CA ILE A 110 6.88 -1.41 9.10
C ILE A 110 7.57 -1.25 10.46
N HIS A 111 7.90 -2.36 11.11
CA HIS A 111 8.44 -2.38 12.48
C HIS A 111 9.94 -2.66 12.56
N HIS A 112 10.64 -2.62 11.41
CA HIS A 112 12.09 -2.86 11.29
C HIS A 112 12.60 -4.20 11.87
N ASP A 113 11.75 -5.23 11.97
CA ASP A 113 12.11 -6.58 12.44
C ASP A 113 12.76 -7.38 11.29
N THR A 114 14.07 -7.19 11.13
CA THR A 114 14.87 -7.79 10.05
C THR A 114 14.92 -9.33 10.14
N ASP A 115 14.97 -9.89 11.35
CA ASP A 115 15.00 -11.35 11.56
C ASP A 115 13.69 -12.01 11.12
N LEU A 116 12.55 -11.46 11.56
CA LEU A 116 11.25 -11.95 11.11
C LEU A 116 11.06 -11.76 9.61
N GLY A 117 11.52 -10.64 9.06
CA GLY A 117 11.41 -10.35 7.63
C GLY A 117 12.17 -11.37 6.81
N LYS A 118 13.42 -11.67 7.19
CA LYS A 118 14.23 -12.71 6.55
C LYS A 118 13.54 -14.07 6.58
N LYS A 119 13.09 -14.54 7.75
CA LYS A 119 12.43 -15.85 7.91
C LYS A 119 11.14 -15.94 7.08
N SER A 120 10.35 -14.87 7.07
CA SER A 120 9.12 -14.81 6.29
C SER A 120 9.41 -14.87 4.79
N ALA A 121 10.41 -14.11 4.32
CA ALA A 121 10.80 -14.10 2.92
C ALA A 121 11.38 -15.44 2.45
N GLU A 122 12.19 -16.12 3.26
CA GLU A 122 12.69 -17.47 2.95
C GLU A 122 11.53 -18.44 2.68
N LYS A 123 10.49 -18.41 3.51
CA LYS A 123 9.28 -19.21 3.30
C LYS A 123 8.52 -18.83 2.04
N ILE A 124 8.43 -17.54 1.71
CA ILE A 124 7.82 -17.08 0.46
C ILE A 124 8.63 -17.55 -0.74
N PHE A 125 9.96 -17.54 -0.69
CA PHE A 125 10.79 -17.98 -1.82
C PHE A 125 10.75 -19.50 -2.06
N GLU A 126 10.40 -20.28 -1.04
CA GLU A 126 10.08 -21.71 -1.18
C GLU A 126 8.74 -21.91 -1.91
N LEU A 127 7.72 -21.08 -1.61
CA LEU A 127 6.35 -21.22 -2.14
C LEU A 127 6.15 -20.54 -3.51
N GLU A 128 6.74 -19.37 -3.69
CA GLU A 128 6.59 -18.49 -4.86
C GLU A 128 7.97 -17.93 -5.29
N PRO A 129 8.84 -18.79 -5.86
CA PRO A 129 10.21 -18.41 -6.21
C PRO A 129 10.31 -17.30 -7.26
N ASP A 130 9.25 -17.07 -8.04
CA ASP A 130 9.20 -16.06 -9.10
C ASP A 130 8.57 -14.72 -8.66
N ASN A 131 8.16 -14.60 -7.40
CA ASN A 131 7.52 -13.39 -6.89
C ASN A 131 8.54 -12.27 -6.65
N ALA A 132 8.86 -11.52 -7.71
CA ALA A 132 9.80 -10.40 -7.68
C ALA A 132 9.47 -9.34 -6.62
N GLY A 133 8.19 -9.14 -6.29
CA GLY A 133 7.77 -8.18 -5.28
C GLY A 133 8.32 -8.51 -3.90
N MET A 134 8.42 -9.79 -3.56
CA MET A 134 8.86 -10.26 -2.23
C MET A 134 10.38 -10.17 -2.07
N TYR A 135 11.13 -10.42 -3.15
CA TYR A 135 12.57 -10.13 -3.19
C TYR A 135 12.87 -8.65 -2.99
N VAL A 136 12.13 -7.78 -3.69
CA VAL A 136 12.29 -6.33 -3.57
C VAL A 136 11.91 -5.87 -2.15
N LEU A 137 10.86 -6.44 -1.56
CA LEU A 137 10.43 -6.10 -0.21
C LEU A 137 11.48 -6.45 0.84
N LEU A 138 12.08 -7.64 0.77
CA LEU A 138 13.20 -8.03 1.66
C LEU A 138 14.46 -7.19 1.40
N SER A 139 14.79 -6.93 0.13
CA SER A 139 15.91 -6.07 -0.23
C SER A 139 15.75 -4.67 0.34
N ASN A 140 14.52 -4.14 0.36
CA ASN A 140 14.24 -2.83 0.94
C ASN A 140 14.40 -2.85 2.47
N LEU A 141 13.97 -3.92 3.13
CA LEU A 141 14.18 -4.11 4.56
C LEU A 141 15.68 -4.12 4.91
N TYR A 142 16.50 -4.88 4.18
CA TYR A 142 17.96 -4.89 4.38
C TYR A 142 18.61 -3.54 4.10
N ALA A 143 18.21 -2.86 3.03
CA ALA A 143 18.76 -1.54 2.73
C ALA A 143 18.41 -0.52 3.83
N SER A 144 17.19 -0.57 4.37
CA SER A 144 16.78 0.30 5.48
C SER A 144 17.54 0.08 6.78
N SER A 145 18.13 -1.11 6.97
CA SER A 145 18.99 -1.46 8.11
C SER A 145 20.49 -1.36 7.79
N GLY A 146 20.88 -0.83 6.62
CA GLY A 146 22.27 -0.70 6.19
C GLY A 146 22.96 -2.02 5.82
N SER A 147 22.21 -3.12 5.69
CA SER A 147 22.72 -4.46 5.40
C SER A 147 22.99 -4.65 3.89
N TRP A 148 23.87 -3.82 3.31
CA TRP A 148 24.14 -3.78 1.87
C TRP A 148 24.72 -5.08 1.30
N ALA A 149 25.47 -5.83 2.11
CA ALA A 149 25.95 -7.16 1.72
C ALA A 149 24.78 -8.12 1.41
N GLU A 150 23.71 -8.09 2.22
CA GLU A 150 22.52 -8.91 2.01
C GLU A 150 21.70 -8.43 0.81
N VAL A 151 21.64 -7.12 0.57
CA VAL A 151 21.08 -6.54 -0.66
C VAL A 151 21.81 -7.08 -1.90
N GLY A 152 23.14 -7.10 -1.86
CA GLY A 152 23.97 -7.66 -2.93
C GLY A 152 23.68 -9.15 -3.17
N LYS A 153 23.61 -9.95 -2.10
CA LYS A 153 23.27 -11.38 -2.18
C LYS A 153 21.88 -11.61 -2.79
N LEU A 154 20.88 -10.82 -2.41
CA LEU A 154 19.54 -10.92 -2.99
C LEU A 154 19.52 -10.56 -4.49
N ARG A 155 20.27 -9.54 -4.91
CA ARG A 155 20.38 -9.19 -6.33
C ARG A 155 20.99 -10.32 -7.15
N VAL A 156 22.02 -10.98 -6.62
CA VAL A 156 22.61 -12.18 -7.22
C VAL A 156 21.58 -13.30 -7.29
N MET A 157 20.90 -13.60 -6.19
CA MET A 157 19.86 -14.65 -6.15
C MET A 157 18.73 -14.40 -7.16
N MET A 158 18.24 -13.16 -7.27
CA MET A 158 17.22 -12.80 -8.26
C MET A 158 17.72 -13.05 -9.69
N ARG A 159 18.95 -12.64 -10.00
CA ARG A 159 19.55 -12.84 -11.32
C ARG A 159 19.70 -14.32 -11.65
N ASP A 160 20.21 -15.11 -10.70
CA ASP A 160 20.48 -16.54 -10.90
C ASP A 160 19.18 -17.34 -11.07
N LYS A 161 18.09 -16.91 -10.42
CA LYS A 161 16.74 -17.46 -10.61
C LYS A 161 15.98 -16.85 -11.81
N GLY A 162 16.54 -15.87 -12.52
CA GLY A 162 15.87 -15.19 -13.64
C GLY A 162 14.72 -14.25 -13.22
N VAL A 163 14.58 -13.92 -11.94
CA VAL A 163 13.54 -13.05 -11.39
C VAL A 163 13.85 -11.60 -11.69
N LYS A 164 12.96 -10.92 -12.41
CA LYS A 164 13.12 -9.51 -12.81
C LYS A 164 12.20 -8.60 -12.02
N LYS A 165 12.75 -7.49 -11.52
CA LYS A 165 11.96 -6.42 -10.88
C LYS A 165 10.98 -5.82 -11.88
N VAL A 166 9.72 -5.68 -11.47
CA VAL A 166 8.68 -4.97 -12.22
C VAL A 166 8.91 -3.46 -12.13
N PRO A 167 9.08 -2.73 -13.25
CA PRO A 167 9.18 -1.27 -13.24
C PRO A 167 7.90 -0.61 -12.73
N GLY A 168 8.03 0.44 -11.93
CA GLY A 168 6.90 1.22 -11.45
C GLY A 168 6.47 2.29 -12.44
N PHE A 169 5.17 2.38 -12.72
CA PHE A 169 4.58 3.42 -13.56
C PHE A 169 3.15 3.74 -13.11
N SER A 170 2.71 4.96 -13.40
CA SER A 170 1.37 5.44 -13.12
C SER A 170 0.67 5.90 -14.39
N TRP A 171 -0.65 5.86 -14.40
CA TRP A 171 -1.42 6.37 -15.51
C TRP A 171 -2.72 7.05 -15.08
N ILE A 172 -3.20 7.91 -15.97
CA ILE A 172 -4.44 8.68 -15.82
C ILE A 172 -5.14 8.76 -17.16
N GLU A 173 -6.47 8.79 -17.12
CA GLU A 173 -7.30 8.99 -18.31
C GLU A 173 -7.81 10.44 -18.35
N VAL A 174 -7.44 11.16 -19.42
CA VAL A 174 -7.88 12.53 -19.69
C VAL A 174 -8.37 12.60 -21.15
N ASN A 175 -9.55 13.18 -21.37
CA ASN A 175 -10.16 13.29 -22.70
C ASN A 175 -10.20 11.96 -23.48
N ASN A 176 -10.59 10.86 -22.81
CA ASN A 176 -10.65 9.50 -23.34
C ASN A 176 -9.29 8.95 -23.86
N LYS A 177 -8.18 9.53 -23.41
CA LYS A 177 -6.82 9.06 -23.71
C LYS A 177 -6.11 8.67 -22.42
N VAL A 178 -5.43 7.53 -22.45
CA VAL A 178 -4.58 7.08 -21.35
C VAL A 178 -3.19 7.70 -21.50
N HIS A 179 -2.73 8.34 -20.42
CA HIS A 179 -1.40 8.93 -20.31
C HIS A 179 -0.60 8.16 -19.25
N ASN A 180 0.54 7.60 -19.66
CA ASN A 180 1.43 6.81 -18.80
C ASN A 180 2.63 7.65 -18.38
N PHE A 181 3.10 7.45 -17.15
CA PHE A 181 4.22 8.16 -16.55
C PHE A 181 5.13 7.16 -15.83
N SER A 182 6.43 7.31 -16.03
CA SER A 182 7.48 6.59 -15.31
C SER A 182 8.48 7.58 -14.71
N VAL A 183 9.28 7.13 -13.74
CA VAL A 183 10.40 7.95 -13.25
C VAL A 183 11.34 8.23 -14.42
N GLY A 184 11.73 9.50 -14.60
CA GLY A 184 12.57 9.92 -15.72
C GLY A 184 11.85 9.89 -17.08
N ASP A 185 10.53 10.00 -17.11
CA ASP A 185 9.76 10.09 -18.37
C ASP A 185 10.21 11.30 -19.21
N THR A 186 10.82 10.99 -20.35
CA THR A 186 11.26 11.98 -21.34
C THR A 186 10.42 11.97 -22.61
N VAL A 187 9.41 11.11 -22.68
CA VAL A 187 8.65 10.78 -23.88
C VAL A 187 7.31 11.49 -23.92
N HIS A 188 6.72 11.83 -22.76
CA HIS A 188 5.43 12.52 -22.73
C HIS A 188 5.47 13.87 -23.49
N PRO A 189 4.53 14.16 -24.42
CA PRO A 189 4.55 15.38 -25.25
C PRO A 189 4.57 16.68 -24.44
N GLU A 190 3.93 16.67 -23.28
CA GLU A 190 3.83 17.83 -22.38
C GLU A 190 4.81 17.80 -21.21
N LYS A 191 5.88 16.98 -21.27
CA LYS A 191 6.83 16.83 -20.16
C LYS A 191 7.34 18.15 -19.59
N ALA A 192 7.70 19.11 -20.45
CA ALA A 192 8.27 20.38 -20.00
C ALA A 192 7.29 21.16 -19.10
N LYS A 193 6.00 21.18 -19.48
CA LYS A 193 4.94 21.82 -18.68
C LYS A 193 4.70 21.09 -17.37
N ILE A 194 4.66 19.75 -17.41
CA ILE A 194 4.43 18.92 -16.21
C ILE A 194 5.55 19.11 -15.20
N TYR A 195 6.81 19.08 -15.66
CA TYR A 195 7.98 19.25 -14.81
C TYR A 195 8.05 20.66 -14.21
N ALA A 196 7.80 21.71 -15.03
CA ALA A 196 7.72 23.08 -14.52
C ALA A 196 6.62 23.24 -13.47
N PHE A 197 5.44 22.66 -13.69
CA PHE A 197 4.36 22.69 -12.69
C PHE A 197 4.70 21.91 -11.42
N LEU A 198 5.41 20.79 -11.52
CA LEU A 198 5.90 20.05 -10.35
C LEU A 198 6.92 20.85 -9.54
N GLU A 199 7.78 21.65 -10.18
CA GLU A 199 8.68 22.58 -9.50
C GLU A 199 7.90 23.61 -8.68
N GLU A 200 6.86 24.22 -9.28
CA GLU A 200 5.98 25.16 -8.56
C GLU A 200 5.22 24.47 -7.41
N LEU A 201 4.70 23.27 -7.67
CA LEU A 201 3.93 22.50 -6.68
C LEU A 201 4.81 22.07 -5.51
N ASP A 202 6.07 21.67 -5.75
CA ASP A 202 7.05 21.36 -4.70
C ASP A 202 7.31 22.55 -3.78
N LEU A 203 7.48 23.75 -4.34
CA LEU A 203 7.62 24.98 -3.56
C LEU A 203 6.37 25.27 -2.71
N LYS A 204 5.16 25.08 -3.26
CA LYS A 204 3.90 25.24 -2.50
C LYS A 204 3.78 24.19 -1.39
N MET A 205 4.12 22.94 -1.68
CA MET A 205 4.11 21.85 -0.71
C MET A 205 5.07 22.12 0.45
N LYS A 206 6.32 22.51 0.16
CA LYS A 206 7.32 22.86 1.18
C LYS A 206 6.84 24.02 2.07
N LYS A 207 6.24 25.07 1.48
CA LYS A 207 5.62 26.17 2.24
C LYS A 207 4.45 25.72 3.13
N ALA A 208 3.73 24.70 2.72
CA ALA A 208 2.64 24.09 3.49
C ALA A 208 3.13 23.04 4.53
N GLY A 209 4.45 22.86 4.68
CA GLY A 209 5.04 21.96 5.68
C GLY A 209 5.29 20.52 5.21
N TYR A 210 5.20 20.24 3.91
CA TYR A 210 5.62 18.94 3.37
C TYR A 210 7.15 18.81 3.42
N VAL A 211 7.60 17.67 3.96
CA VAL A 211 9.01 17.29 4.03
C VAL A 211 9.20 15.98 3.24
N PRO A 212 10.07 15.95 2.22
CA PRO A 212 10.37 14.73 1.49
C PRO A 212 10.91 13.63 2.42
N SER A 213 10.41 12.41 2.25
CA SER A 213 10.84 11.28 3.09
C SER A 213 12.09 10.61 2.52
N THR A 214 13.24 11.29 2.56
CA THR A 214 14.51 10.84 1.94
C THR A 214 15.01 9.47 2.43
N LYS A 215 14.68 9.09 3.67
CA LYS A 215 14.92 7.76 4.24
C LYS A 215 14.33 6.60 3.41
N LEU A 216 13.33 6.88 2.58
CA LEU A 216 12.72 5.89 1.67
C LEU A 216 13.54 5.66 0.40
N VAL A 217 14.50 6.54 0.10
CA VAL A 217 15.41 6.36 -1.03
C VAL A 217 16.55 5.47 -0.57
N LEU A 218 16.41 4.19 -0.90
CA LEU A 218 17.35 3.14 -0.55
C LEU A 218 18.51 3.04 -1.57
N HIS A 219 18.90 4.19 -2.13
CA HIS A 219 20.10 4.35 -2.94
C HIS A 219 21.16 5.07 -2.10
N ASP A 220 22.40 4.62 -2.26
CA ASP A 220 23.55 5.25 -1.63
C ASP A 220 23.98 6.47 -2.45
N VAL A 221 23.22 7.55 -2.29
CA VAL A 221 23.38 8.86 -2.96
C VAL A 221 23.20 9.97 -1.93
N GLU A 222 23.63 11.18 -2.28
CA GLU A 222 23.50 12.37 -1.42
C GLU A 222 22.02 12.72 -1.13
N GLU A 223 21.75 13.39 -0.01
CA GLU A 223 20.38 13.70 0.43
C GLU A 223 19.62 14.57 -0.58
N GLU A 224 20.28 15.54 -1.23
CA GLU A 224 19.68 16.36 -2.29
C GLU A 224 19.27 15.52 -3.50
N GLU A 225 20.05 14.48 -3.83
CA GLU A 225 19.75 13.56 -4.92
C GLU A 225 18.57 12.65 -4.55
N LYS A 226 18.45 12.23 -3.28
CA LYS A 226 17.28 11.51 -2.77
C LYS A 226 16.00 12.36 -2.88
N GLU A 227 16.05 13.64 -2.48
CA GLU A 227 14.91 14.54 -2.65
C GLU A 227 14.52 14.69 -4.13
N HIS A 228 15.51 14.87 -5.00
CA HIS A 228 15.30 14.99 -6.43
C HIS A 228 14.64 13.73 -7.01
N MET A 229 15.08 12.53 -6.60
CA MET A 229 14.45 11.26 -7.03
C MET A 229 12.98 11.18 -6.61
N LEU A 230 12.64 11.57 -5.38
CA LEU A 230 11.27 11.53 -4.85
C LEU A 230 10.32 12.49 -5.57
N LYS A 231 10.84 13.63 -6.05
CA LYS A 231 10.04 14.66 -6.72
C LYS A 231 9.38 14.15 -8.00
N TYR A 232 10.09 13.32 -8.75
CA TYR A 232 9.68 12.86 -10.09
C TYR A 232 9.12 11.45 -10.12
N HIS A 233 8.54 11.01 -9.00
CA HIS A 233 7.77 9.77 -8.97
C HIS A 233 6.56 9.85 -9.92
N SER A 234 6.26 8.73 -10.57
CA SER A 234 5.19 8.59 -11.57
C SER A 234 3.81 9.05 -11.07
N GLU A 235 3.54 8.86 -9.77
CA GLU A 235 2.29 9.25 -9.12
C GLU A 235 2.15 10.78 -9.10
N LYS A 236 3.22 11.50 -8.74
CA LYS A 236 3.24 12.97 -8.72
C LYS A 236 3.11 13.53 -10.14
N LEU A 237 3.80 12.93 -11.11
CA LEU A 237 3.68 13.28 -12.54
C LEU A 237 2.23 13.14 -13.04
N ALA A 238 1.59 12.00 -12.75
CA ALA A 238 0.21 11.74 -13.15
C ALA A 238 -0.80 12.70 -12.48
N VAL A 239 -0.60 13.01 -11.19
CA VAL A 239 -1.44 14.00 -10.47
C VAL A 239 -1.25 15.40 -11.04
N ALA A 240 0.00 15.83 -11.27
CA ALA A 240 0.32 17.11 -11.88
C ALA A 240 -0.33 17.26 -13.26
N TYR A 241 -0.21 16.24 -14.11
CA TYR A 241 -0.89 16.22 -15.41
C TYR A 241 -2.42 16.32 -15.29
N GLY A 242 -3.01 15.62 -14.31
CA GLY A 242 -4.44 15.69 -14.01
C GLY A 242 -4.90 17.08 -13.55
N ILE A 243 -4.09 17.79 -12.75
CA ILE A 243 -4.41 19.16 -12.31
C ILE A 243 -4.41 20.11 -13.51
N LEU A 244 -3.37 20.03 -14.35
CA LEU A 244 -3.19 20.90 -15.51
C LEU A 244 -4.27 20.73 -16.58
N ASN A 245 -4.79 19.51 -16.77
CA ASN A 245 -5.61 19.18 -17.94
C ASN A 245 -7.07 18.83 -17.63
N MET A 246 -7.49 18.84 -16.35
CA MET A 246 -8.85 18.49 -15.95
C MET A 246 -9.54 19.62 -15.18
N THR A 247 -10.84 19.80 -15.45
CA THR A 247 -11.70 20.76 -14.75
C THR A 247 -11.68 20.59 -13.22
N PRO A 248 -11.63 21.68 -12.42
CA PRO A 248 -11.57 21.63 -10.96
C PRO A 248 -12.60 20.75 -10.25
N THR A 249 -13.81 20.63 -10.81
CA THR A 249 -14.92 19.86 -10.23
C THR A 249 -14.79 18.35 -10.43
N ARG A 250 -13.96 17.89 -11.38
CA ARG A 250 -13.80 16.46 -11.69
C ARG A 250 -12.70 15.84 -10.82
N PRO A 251 -12.97 14.71 -10.14
CA PRO A 251 -11.93 13.99 -9.39
C PRO A 251 -10.80 13.53 -10.31
N ILE A 252 -9.57 13.70 -9.86
CA ILE A 252 -8.37 13.18 -10.54
C ILE A 252 -8.25 11.71 -10.17
N ARG A 253 -8.16 10.82 -11.16
CA ARG A 253 -8.05 9.36 -10.93
C ARG A 253 -6.73 8.86 -11.49
N VAL A 254 -5.83 8.47 -10.60
CA VAL A 254 -4.52 7.90 -10.95
C VAL A 254 -4.51 6.43 -10.59
N ILE A 255 -3.90 5.61 -11.44
CA ILE A 255 -3.64 4.21 -11.14
C ILE A 255 -2.12 3.99 -11.12
N LYS A 256 -1.64 3.22 -10.16
CA LYS A 256 -0.26 2.78 -10.00
C LYS A 256 -0.23 1.25 -10.06
N ASN A 257 0.73 0.69 -10.79
CA ASN A 257 0.89 -0.76 -10.90
C ASN A 257 1.50 -1.41 -9.65
N LEU A 258 2.25 -0.65 -8.86
CA LEU A 258 2.85 -1.05 -7.58
C LEU A 258 2.12 -0.41 -6.40
N ARG A 259 2.51 -0.75 -5.18
CA ARG A 259 2.09 -0.01 -3.98
C ARG A 259 2.65 1.41 -4.01
N VAL A 260 1.85 2.40 -3.63
CA VAL A 260 2.31 3.79 -3.52
C VAL A 260 3.38 3.89 -2.43
N CYS A 261 4.38 4.77 -2.55
CA CYS A 261 5.34 5.01 -1.47
C CYS A 261 4.81 6.06 -0.47
N GLU A 262 5.33 6.04 0.75
CA GLU A 262 4.90 6.95 1.82
C GLU A 262 5.10 8.43 1.45
N ASP A 263 6.21 8.75 0.79
CA ASP A 263 6.44 10.10 0.28
C ASP A 263 5.37 10.56 -0.71
N CYS A 264 5.03 9.74 -1.71
CA CYS A 264 3.98 10.07 -2.68
C CYS A 264 2.60 10.18 -2.00
N HIS A 265 2.31 9.31 -1.04
CA HIS A 265 1.08 9.39 -0.27
C HIS A 265 0.98 10.72 0.50
N ASN A 266 2.05 11.13 1.19
CA ASN A 266 2.11 12.39 1.93
C ASN A 266 2.08 13.61 1.01
N ALA A 267 2.79 13.57 -0.12
CA ALA A 267 2.75 14.62 -1.12
C ALA A 267 1.33 14.79 -1.69
N ILE A 268 0.64 13.71 -2.06
CA ILE A 268 -0.71 13.78 -2.63
C ILE A 268 -1.74 14.26 -1.59
N LYS A 269 -1.57 13.93 -0.31
CA LYS A 269 -2.33 14.58 0.79
C LYS A 269 -2.15 16.09 0.72
N CYS A 270 -0.90 16.58 0.72
CA CYS A 270 -0.59 18.00 0.66
C CYS A 270 -1.16 18.68 -0.61
N ILE A 271 -0.99 18.05 -1.78
CA ILE A 271 -1.55 18.54 -3.05
C ILE A 271 -3.08 18.65 -2.98
N SER A 272 -3.76 17.64 -2.40
CA SER A 272 -5.23 17.69 -2.26
C SER A 272 -5.72 18.85 -1.40
N LEU A 273 -4.91 19.33 -0.46
CA LEU A 273 -5.19 20.52 0.35
C LEU A 273 -4.93 21.79 -0.45
N ILE A 274 -3.74 21.92 -1.05
CA ILE A 274 -3.30 23.12 -1.78
C ILE A 274 -4.22 23.42 -2.97
N GLU A 275 -4.53 22.39 -3.76
CA GLU A 275 -5.30 22.54 -4.99
C GLU A 275 -6.81 22.39 -4.76
N ASN A 276 -7.23 22.06 -3.53
CA ASN A 276 -8.62 21.78 -3.17
C ASN A 276 -9.30 20.78 -4.13
N ARG A 277 -8.59 19.69 -4.46
CA ARG A 277 -9.04 18.65 -5.39
C ARG A 277 -9.24 17.32 -4.67
N LEU A 278 -10.28 16.58 -5.05
CA LEU A 278 -10.37 15.15 -4.76
C LEU A 278 -9.45 14.39 -5.71
N ILE A 279 -8.44 13.71 -5.15
CA ILE A 279 -7.53 12.84 -5.87
C ILE A 279 -7.79 11.41 -5.42
N ILE A 280 -8.03 10.51 -6.35
CA ILE A 280 -8.24 9.09 -6.10
C ILE A 280 -7.07 8.34 -6.73
N LEU A 281 -6.23 7.73 -5.89
CA LEU A 281 -5.13 6.88 -6.34
C LEU A 281 -5.47 5.42 -6.08
N ARG A 282 -5.49 4.60 -7.11
CA ARG A 282 -5.51 3.13 -6.96
C ARG A 282 -4.08 2.62 -7.05
N ASP A 283 -3.61 1.93 -6.02
CA ASP A 283 -2.36 1.17 -6.07
C ASP A 283 -2.63 -0.34 -6.28
N SER A 284 -1.61 -1.17 -6.20
CA SER A 284 -1.74 -2.64 -6.37
C SER A 284 -2.70 -3.29 -5.36
N ASN A 285 -2.96 -2.65 -4.22
CA ASN A 285 -3.65 -3.25 -3.08
C ASN A 285 -5.02 -2.59 -2.81
N ARG A 286 -5.14 -1.27 -2.99
CA ARG A 286 -6.31 -0.50 -2.54
C ARG A 286 -6.46 0.85 -3.25
N PHE A 287 -7.55 1.54 -2.92
CA PHE A 287 -7.79 2.93 -3.29
C PHE A 287 -7.53 3.86 -2.11
N HIS A 288 -6.88 4.98 -2.41
CA HIS A 288 -6.62 6.10 -1.53
C HIS A 288 -7.43 7.29 -2.02
N HIS A 289 -8.28 7.86 -1.17
CA HIS A 289 -9.07 9.04 -1.49
C HIS A 289 -8.49 10.23 -0.72
N PHE A 290 -7.79 11.10 -1.41
CA PHE A 290 -7.14 12.28 -0.85
C PHE A 290 -8.04 13.50 -1.00
N ARG A 291 -8.36 14.14 0.12
CA ARG A 291 -9.16 15.38 0.14
C ARG A 291 -8.78 16.22 1.34
N GLY A 292 -8.51 17.50 1.11
CA GLY A 292 -8.26 18.47 2.19
C GLY A 292 -7.11 18.08 3.11
N GLY A 293 -6.05 17.47 2.59
CA GLY A 293 -4.88 17.10 3.39
C GLY A 293 -4.98 15.73 4.07
N SER A 294 -6.09 15.02 3.91
CA SER A 294 -6.31 13.71 4.53
C SER A 294 -6.54 12.61 3.50
N CYS A 295 -6.28 11.36 3.88
CA CYS A 295 -6.56 10.18 3.06
C CYS A 295 -7.60 9.27 3.73
N SER A 296 -8.46 8.61 2.93
CA SER A 296 -9.44 7.64 3.44
C SER A 296 -8.82 6.51 4.27
N CYS A 297 -7.57 6.13 4.01
CA CYS A 297 -6.88 5.06 4.75
C CYS A 297 -6.42 5.46 6.17
N ARG A 298 -6.58 6.73 6.59
CA ARG A 298 -6.13 7.24 7.91
C ARG A 298 -4.65 6.99 8.22
N ASP A 299 -3.82 7.00 7.18
CA ASP A 299 -2.39 6.69 7.26
C ASP A 299 -2.09 5.25 7.74
N TYR A 300 -3.08 4.36 7.70
CA TYR A 300 -2.98 2.95 8.09
C TYR A 300 -2.95 2.02 6.86
N TRP A 301 -1.93 2.16 6.00
CA TRP A 301 -1.91 1.47 4.70
C TRP A 301 -0.68 0.65 4.37
#